data_AF-A0A2G3A9R2-F1
#
_entry.id   AF-A0A2G3A9R2-F1
#
_cell.length_a   1.000
_cell.length_b   1.000
_cell.length_c   1.000
_cell.angle_alpha   90.00
_cell.angle_beta   90.00
_cell.angle_gamma   90.00
#
_symmetry.space_group_name_H-M   'P 1'
#
loop_
_entity.id
_entity.type
_entity.pdbx_description
1 polymer ?
#
loop_
_entity_poly.entity_id
_entity_poly.type
_entity_poly.pdbx_seq_one_letter_code
_entity_poly.pdbx_strand_id
1 'polypeptide(L)' 'MAVVPFTPQFGDEESRVPYISMKFQSPDVAYKFYLDYAHRSGFNVRKNRISRSRIDKSIIDQEFVCSKEEFR' A
#
# COMPACT_ATOMS: atom_id res chain seq x y z
N MET A 1 -32.17 -27.28 11.40
CA MET A 1 -31.39 -26.37 10.53
C MET A 1 -30.43 -25.61 11.44
N ALA A 2 -29.18 -26.05 11.55
CA ALA A 2 -28.19 -25.34 12.33
C ALA A 2 -27.52 -24.33 11.40
N VAL A 3 -27.81 -23.04 11.60
CA VAL A 3 -27.03 -21.97 10.98
C VAL A 3 -25.68 -21.98 11.68
N VAL A 4 -24.66 -22.47 11.00
CA VAL A 4 -23.28 -22.23 11.45
C VAL A 4 -23.06 -20.72 11.34
N PRO A 5 -22.73 -20.00 12.42
CA PRO A 5 -22.22 -18.65 12.26
C PRO A 5 -20.90 -18.80 11.50
N PHE A 6 -20.86 -18.30 10.27
CA PHE A 6 -19.61 -18.13 9.54
C PHE A 6 -18.82 -17.08 10.31
N THR A 7 -18.05 -17.51 11.30
CA THR A 7 -16.96 -16.70 11.83
C THR A 7 -15.96 -16.60 10.69
N PRO A 8 -15.76 -15.42 10.05
CA PRO A 8 -14.64 -15.27 9.16
C PRO A 8 -13.38 -15.49 10.01
N GLN A 9 -12.74 -16.64 9.81
CA GLN A 9 -11.36 -16.86 10.22
C GLN A 9 -10.53 -15.91 9.35
N PHE A 10 -10.35 -14.66 9.79
CA PHE A 10 -9.42 -13.75 9.14
C PHE A 10 -8.35 -13.35 10.16
N GLY A 11 -7.58 -14.36 10.55
CA GLY A 11 -6.34 -14.14 11.30
C GLY A 11 -5.39 -13.28 10.48
N ASP A 12 -4.90 -12.20 11.08
CA ASP A 12 -3.62 -11.55 10.76
C ASP A 12 -3.40 -11.00 9.34
N GLU A 13 -4.42 -10.95 8.48
CA GLU A 13 -4.32 -10.35 7.14
C GLU A 13 -4.92 -8.93 7.06
N GLU A 14 -5.79 -8.54 8.01
CA GLU A 14 -6.34 -7.18 8.07
C GLU A 14 -5.28 -6.12 8.39
N SER A 15 -4.24 -6.48 9.16
CA SER A 15 -3.12 -5.57 9.46
C SER A 15 -2.23 -5.25 8.24
N ARG A 16 -2.43 -5.95 7.13
CA ARG A 16 -1.55 -5.94 5.95
C ARG A 16 -2.24 -5.43 4.68
N VAL A 17 -3.50 -5.03 4.79
CA VAL A 17 -4.27 -4.37 3.73
C VAL A 17 -4.19 -2.85 3.92
N PRO A 18 -3.82 -2.07 2.90
CA PRO A 18 -3.83 -0.62 3.00
C PRO A 18 -5.26 -0.10 3.20
N TYR A 19 -5.44 0.85 4.12
CA TYR A 19 -6.71 1.55 4.35
C TYR A 19 -6.60 3.04 4.02
N ILE A 20 -7.76 3.66 3.77
CA ILE A 20 -7.83 5.09 3.42
C ILE A 20 -7.31 5.92 4.59
N SER A 21 -6.47 6.91 4.28
CA SER A 21 -5.84 7.82 5.27
C SER A 21 -4.87 7.15 6.25
N MET A 22 -4.30 5.99 5.89
CA MET A 22 -3.15 5.44 6.61
C MET A 22 -1.99 6.43 6.60
N LYS A 23 -1.38 6.65 7.77
CA LYS A 23 -0.26 7.58 7.95
C LYS A 23 1.03 6.82 8.10
N PHE A 24 2.07 7.29 7.41
CA PHE A 24 3.42 6.76 7.52
C PHE A 24 4.35 7.82 8.06
N GLN A 25 5.37 7.40 8.81
CA GLN A 25 6.39 8.32 9.32
C GLN A 25 7.27 8.89 8.19
N SER A 26 7.48 8.10 7.13
CA SER A 26 8.31 8.49 5.98
C SER A 26 7.78 7.88 4.69
N PRO A 27 8.01 8.51 3.53
CA PRO A 27 7.64 7.94 2.23
C PRO A 27 8.32 6.59 1.97
N ASP A 28 9.52 6.35 2.50
CA ASP A 28 10.20 5.06 2.35
C ASP A 28 9.54 3.93 3.16
N VAL A 29 8.98 4.25 4.33
CA VAL A 29 8.20 3.28 5.14
C VAL A 29 6.88 2.97 4.42
N ALA A 30 6.22 3.99 3.87
CA ALA A 30 5.04 3.83 3.04
C ALA A 30 5.33 2.92 1.84
N TYR A 31 6.42 3.20 1.13
CA TYR A 31 6.83 2.43 -0.04
C TYR A 31 7.08 0.95 0.30
N LYS A 32 7.79 0.67 1.40
CA LYS A 32 8.04 -0.71 1.84
C LYS A 32 6.75 -1.45 2.19
N PHE A 33 5.80 -0.78 2.83
CA PHE A 33 4.48 -1.35 3.13
C PHE A 33 3.71 -1.70 1.85
N TYR A 34 3.62 -0.76 0.89
CA TYR A 34 2.95 -1.00 -0.38
C TYR A 34 3.66 -2.03 -1.25
N LEU A 35 5.00 -2.15 -1.17
CA LEU A 35 5.75 -3.22 -1.84
C LEU A 35 5.41 -4.61 -1.29
N ASP A 36 5.37 -4.76 0.02
CA ASP A 36 5.02 -6.02 0.69
C ASP A 36 3.57 -6.43 0.36
N TYR A 37 2.65 -5.45 0.34
CA TYR A 37 1.28 -5.66 -0.14
C TYR A 37 1.24 -6.08 -1.62
N ALA A 38 1.95 -5.37 -2.49
CA ALA A 38 1.99 -5.65 -3.92
C ALA A 38 2.54 -7.05 -4.22
N HIS A 39 3.60 -7.46 -3.51
CA HIS A 39 4.18 -8.78 -3.62
C HIS A 39 3.18 -9.89 -3.28
N ARG A 40 2.37 -9.71 -2.22
CA ARG A 40 1.28 -10.64 -1.89
C ARG A 40 0.14 -10.62 -2.91
N SER A 41 -0.22 -9.43 -3.38
CA SER A 41 -1.32 -9.24 -4.33
C SER A 41 -0.95 -9.53 -5.79
N GLY A 42 0.30 -9.90 -6.09
CA GLY A 42 0.75 -10.30 -7.43
C GLY A 42 0.98 -9.12 -8.39
N PHE A 43 1.31 -7.93 -7.88
CA PHE A 43 1.69 -6.78 -8.71
C PHE A 43 2.94 -6.09 -8.17
N ASN A 44 3.44 -5.08 -8.88
CA ASN A 44 4.61 -4.30 -8.46
C ASN A 44 4.22 -2.83 -8.22
N VAL A 45 4.90 -2.17 -7.28
CA VAL A 45 4.73 -0.75 -6.98
C VAL A 45 6.04 -0.02 -7.27
N ARG A 46 5.95 1.10 -8.00
CA ARG A 46 7.10 1.93 -8.38
C ARG A 46 6.91 3.36 -7.88
N LYS A 47 8.03 4.02 -7.56
CA LYS A 47 8.05 5.47 -7.28
C LYS A 47 7.89 6.21 -8.60
N ASN A 48 6.92 7.11 -8.70
CA ASN A 48 6.67 7.90 -9.92
C ASN A 48 7.18 9.33 -9.76
N ARG A 49 6.40 10.17 -9.07
CA ARG A 49 6.65 11.61 -9.01
C ARG A 49 6.92 12.07 -7.59
N ILE A 50 7.96 12.88 -7.42
CA ILE A 50 8.27 13.55 -6.15
C ILE A 50 7.96 15.03 -6.31
N SER A 51 7.04 15.52 -5.49
CA SER A 51 6.75 16.95 -5.34
C SER A 51 7.62 17.50 -4.21
N ARG A 52 8.48 18.48 -4.52
CA ARG A 52 9.37 19.13 -3.55
C ARG A 52 8.94 20.56 -3.29
N SER A 53 9.16 21.02 -2.06
CA SER A 53 8.97 22.41 -1.67
C SER A 53 9.85 23.33 -2.49
N ARG A 54 9.29 24.45 -2.98
CA ARG A 54 10.08 25.45 -3.72
C ARG A 54 11.02 26.23 -2.81
N ILE A 55 10.73 26.26 -1.50
CA ILE A 55 11.44 27.06 -0.49
C ILE A 55 12.59 26.25 0.11
N ASP A 56 12.30 25.05 0.61
CA ASP A 56 13.27 24.21 1.34
C ASP A 56 13.75 22.98 0.53
N LYS A 57 13.17 22.73 -0.65
CA LYS A 57 13.43 21.52 -1.47
C LYS A 57 13.12 20.18 -0.77
N SER A 58 12.53 20.19 0.43
CA SER A 58 12.03 18.98 1.10
C SER A 58 10.85 18.36 0.35
N ILE A 59 10.65 17.06 0.54
CA ILE A 59 9.61 16.28 -0.14
C ILE A 59 8.26 16.60 0.52
N ILE A 60 7.36 17.21 -0.24
CA ILE A 60 5.98 17.51 0.21
C ILE A 60 5.07 16.33 -0.12
N ASP A 61 5.30 15.69 -1.26
CA ASP A 61 4.44 14.63 -1.77
C ASP A 61 5.23 13.64 -2.65
N GLN A 62 4.79 12.39 -2.65
CA GLN A 62 5.42 11.28 -3.35
C GLN A 62 4.31 10.38 -3.91
N GLU A 63 4.27 10.28 -5.23
CA GLU A 63 3.33 9.43 -5.95
C GLU A 63 3.90 8.03 -6.17
N PHE A 64 3.14 7.02 -5.78
CA PHE A 64 3.44 5.61 -6.04
C PHE A 64 2.42 5.06 -7.04
N VAL A 65 2.91 4.37 -8.06
CA VAL A 65 2.08 3.74 -9.08
C VAL A 65 2.16 2.23 -8.95
N CYS A 66 1.04 1.55 -9.14
CA CYS A 66 1.01 0.09 -9.25
C CYS A 66 0.91 -0.32 -10.72
N SER A 67 1.71 -1.31 -11.11
CA SER A 67 1.59 -1.97 -12.41
C SER A 67 0.87 -3.28 -12.18
N LYS A 68 -0.47 -3.22 -12.14
CA LYS A 68 -1.33 -4.41 -12.26
C LYS A 68 -1.77 -4.56 -13.72
N GLU A 69 -0.86 -4.31 -14.66
CA GLU A 69 -1.08 -4.60 -16.07
C GLU A 69 -0.43 -5.94 -16.36
N GLU A 70 -1.22 -6.77 -17.01
CA GLU A 70 -1.05 -8.20 -17.11
C GLU A 70 0.23 -8.48 -17.88
N PHE A 71 1.04 -9.44 -17.42
CA PHE A 71 2.18 -9.92 -18.17
C PHE A 71 1.72 -10.21 -19.61
N ARG A 72 2.26 -9.47 -20.59
CA ARG A 72 2.16 -9.82 -22.00
C ARG A 72 3.50 -10.32 -22.49
#